data_AF-A0AAJ2KX47-F1
#
_entry.id   AF-A0AAJ2KX47-F1
#
_cell.length_a   1.000
_cell.length_b   1.000
_cell.length_c   1.000
_cell.angle_alpha   90.00
_cell.angle_beta   90.00
_cell.angle_gamma   90.00
#
_symmetry.space_group_name_H-M   'P 1'
#
loop_
_entity.id
_entity.type
_entity.pdbx_description
1 polymer ?
#
loop_
_entity_poly.entity_id
_entity_poly.type
_entity_poly.pdbx_seq_one_letter_code
_entity_poly.pdbx_strand_id
1 'polypeptide(L)'
;MGKQGKDALSEAFGVIIRTKRNRAGLTIAELAWISGLTETYISEIENGKRNMSLDIIMKLAASFEHDEPGNLLNETPHEVYEAIRAPIQQRIDESKK
;
A
#
# COMPACT_ATOMS: atom_id res chain seq x y z
N MET A 1 -20.46 9.94 -2.84
CA MET A 1 -20.16 8.60 -3.39
C MET A 1 -19.18 7.93 -2.44
N GLY A 2 -19.60 6.87 -1.75
CA GLY A 2 -18.75 6.18 -0.76
C GLY A 2 -17.64 5.40 -1.47
N LYS A 3 -16.38 5.74 -1.17
CA LYS A 3 -15.23 4.97 -1.67
C LYS A 3 -15.32 3.55 -1.12
N GLN A 4 -15.35 2.56 -2.02
CA GLN A 4 -15.37 1.15 -1.64
C GLN A 4 -14.05 0.78 -0.95
N GLY A 5 -14.04 -0.25 -0.10
CA GLY A 5 -12.86 -0.63 0.71
C GLY A 5 -11.59 -0.95 -0.10
N LYS A 6 -11.73 -1.30 -1.40
CA LYS A 6 -10.57 -1.48 -2.30
C LYS A 6 -9.85 -0.16 -2.61
N ASP A 7 -10.60 0.92 -2.85
CA ASP A 7 -10.02 2.22 -3.17
C ASP A 7 -9.33 2.80 -1.92
N ALA A 8 -9.94 2.61 -0.75
CA ALA A 8 -9.37 3.04 0.53
C ALA A 8 -8.04 2.36 0.86
N LEU A 9 -7.87 1.08 0.52
CA LEU A 9 -6.62 0.36 0.73
C LEU A 9 -5.49 0.90 -0.14
N SER A 10 -5.73 1.05 -1.45
CA SER A 10 -4.73 1.59 -2.36
C SER A 10 -4.36 3.03 -2.01
N GLU A 11 -5.33 3.86 -1.61
CA GLU A 11 -5.07 5.23 -1.15
C GLU A 11 -4.22 5.26 0.13
N ALA A 12 -4.58 4.47 1.14
CA ALA A 12 -3.80 4.39 2.39
C ALA A 12 -2.37 3.94 2.12
N PHE A 13 -2.20 2.91 1.29
CA PHE A 13 -0.86 2.42 0.93
C PHE A 13 -0.06 3.45 0.13
N GLY A 14 -0.70 4.17 -0.80
CA GLY A 14 -0.07 5.26 -1.52
C GLY A 14 0.47 6.37 -0.60
N VAL A 15 -0.27 6.70 0.46
CA VAL A 15 0.18 7.66 1.49
C VAL A 15 1.41 7.14 2.25
N ILE A 16 1.46 5.84 2.58
CA ILE A 16 2.61 5.21 3.26
C ILE A 16 3.86 5.32 2.37
N ILE A 17 3.77 4.94 1.09
CA ILE A 17 4.89 5.01 0.15
C ILE A 17 5.38 6.45 0.00
N ARG A 18 4.47 7.42 -0.18
CA ARG A 18 4.82 8.84 -0.26
C ARG A 18 5.54 9.32 0.99
N THR A 19 5.06 8.91 2.16
CA THR A 19 5.63 9.29 3.46
C THR A 19 7.04 8.75 3.62
N LYS A 20 7.26 7.46 3.32
CA LYS A 20 8.58 6.83 3.37
C LYS A 20 9.54 7.46 2.37
N ARG A 21 9.10 7.68 1.12
CA ARG A 21 9.89 8.39 0.10
C ARG A 21 10.34 9.77 0.59
N ASN A 22 9.41 10.57 1.13
CA ASN A 22 9.73 11.90 1.64
C ASN A 22 10.70 11.86 2.84
N ARG A 23 10.54 10.89 3.76
CA ARG A 23 11.45 10.69 4.89
C ARG A 23 12.86 10.29 4.47
N ALA A 24 12.97 9.51 3.39
CA ALA A 24 14.23 9.14 2.77
C ALA A 24 14.85 10.28 1.92
N GLY A 25 14.17 11.43 1.80
CA GLY A 25 14.66 12.57 1.01
C GLY A 25 14.64 12.33 -0.51
N LEU A 26 13.90 11.32 -0.98
CA LEU A 26 13.89 10.91 -2.37
C LEU A 26 12.83 11.64 -3.19
N THR A 27 13.17 12.02 -4.42
CA THR A 27 12.22 12.39 -5.47
C THR A 27 11.51 11.16 -6.04
N ILE A 28 10.42 11.36 -6.77
CA ILE A 28 9.74 10.27 -7.50
C ILE A 28 10.69 9.59 -8.49
N ALA A 29 11.52 10.37 -9.19
CA ALA A 29 12.52 9.87 -10.14
C ALA A 29 13.56 8.97 -9.47
N GLU A 30 14.07 9.38 -8.31
CA GLU A 30 15.04 8.57 -7.57
C GLU A 30 14.42 7.27 -7.04
N LEU A 31 13.22 7.32 -6.44
CA LEU A 31 12.56 6.09 -5.99
C LEU A 31 12.25 5.16 -7.15
N ALA A 32 11.78 5.69 -8.29
CA ALA A 32 11.53 4.90 -9.49
C ALA A 32 12.81 4.19 -9.95
N TRP A 33 13.92 4.92 -10.04
CA TRP A 33 15.21 4.35 -10.44
C TRP A 33 15.71 3.27 -9.47
N ILE A 34 15.70 3.54 -8.15
CA ILE A 34 16.15 2.58 -7.12
C ILE A 34 15.30 1.30 -7.14
N SER A 35 13.97 1.45 -7.26
CA SER A 35 13.04 0.33 -7.25
C SER A 35 12.94 -0.43 -8.57
N GLY A 36 13.58 0.07 -9.64
CA GLY A 36 13.43 -0.48 -11.00
C GLY A 36 12.01 -0.33 -11.55
N LEU A 37 11.31 0.75 -11.18
CA LEU A 37 9.96 1.11 -11.62
C LEU A 37 9.99 2.41 -12.44
N THR A 38 8.86 2.79 -13.02
CA THR A 38 8.74 4.07 -13.73
C THR A 38 8.22 5.17 -12.82
N GLU A 39 8.59 6.42 -13.08
CA GLU A 39 8.09 7.59 -12.35
C GLU A 39 6.57 7.68 -12.37
N THR A 40 5.96 7.44 -13.54
CA THR A 40 4.51 7.39 -13.69
C THR A 40 3.90 6.35 -12.75
N TYR A 41 4.50 5.17 -12.65
CA TYR A 41 3.97 4.10 -11.81
C TYR A 41 4.09 4.42 -10.32
N ILE A 42 5.22 4.99 -9.87
CA ILE A 42 5.37 5.50 -8.51
C ILE A 42 4.33 6.58 -8.21
N SER A 43 4.13 7.53 -9.12
CA SER A 43 3.11 8.58 -8.97
C SER A 43 1.69 8.01 -8.86
N GLU A 44 1.35 7.01 -9.68
CA GLU A 44 0.05 6.34 -9.61
C GLU A 44 -0.14 5.56 -8.31
N ILE A 45 0.91 4.89 -7.82
CA ILE A 45 0.93 4.22 -6.52
C ILE A 45 0.66 5.22 -5.40
N GLU A 46 1.41 6.33 -5.33
CA GLU A 46 1.26 7.32 -4.26
C GLU A 46 -0.11 8.01 -4.25
N ASN A 47 -0.78 8.02 -5.40
CA ASN A 47 -2.14 8.56 -5.56
C ASN A 47 -3.24 7.50 -5.42
N GLY A 48 -2.90 6.28 -4.98
CA GLY A 48 -3.85 5.19 -4.77
C GLY A 48 -4.52 4.66 -6.04
N LYS A 49 -3.98 4.97 -7.23
CA LYS A 49 -4.53 4.55 -8.52
C LYS A 49 -4.16 3.12 -8.92
N ARG A 50 -3.42 2.41 -8.05
CA ARG A 50 -2.91 1.07 -8.31
C ARG A 50 -3.11 0.19 -7.08
N ASN A 51 -3.64 -1.00 -7.33
CA ASN A 51 -3.50 -2.12 -6.41
C ASN A 51 -2.12 -2.75 -6.65
N MET A 52 -1.23 -2.67 -5.65
CA MET A 52 0.12 -3.19 -5.77
C MET A 52 0.15 -4.71 -5.68
N SER A 53 0.86 -5.34 -6.60
CA SER A 53 1.23 -6.73 -6.51
C SER A 53 2.36 -6.93 -5.48
N LEU A 54 2.52 -8.17 -5.03
CA LEU A 54 3.51 -8.53 -4.02
C LEU A 54 4.95 -8.17 -4.45
N ASP A 55 5.31 -8.40 -5.72
CA ASP A 55 6.64 -8.07 -6.26
C ASP A 55 6.96 -6.57 -6.16
N ILE A 56 5.95 -5.71 -6.32
CA ILE A 56 6.12 -4.26 -6.18
C ILE A 56 6.33 -3.87 -4.73
N ILE A 57 5.60 -4.49 -3.79
CA ILE A 57 5.81 -4.28 -2.35
C ILE A 57 7.24 -4.68 -1.97
N MET A 58 7.73 -5.82 -2.47
CA MET A 58 9.10 -6.29 -2.22
C MET A 58 10.15 -5.31 -2.76
N LYS A 59 9.96 -4.81 -3.99
CA LYS A 59 10.86 -3.81 -4.60
C LYS A 59 10.89 -2.50 -3.83
N LEU A 60 9.72 -2.00 -3.43
CA LEU A 60 9.61 -0.75 -2.66
C LEU A 60 10.23 -0.88 -1.28
N ALA A 61 9.99 -2.00 -0.57
CA ALA A 61 10.63 -2.26 0.72
C ALA A 61 12.16 -2.25 0.60
N ALA A 62 12.70 -2.96 -0.41
CA ALA A 62 14.14 -2.98 -0.68
C ALA A 62 14.72 -1.61 -1.10
N SER A 63 13.87 -0.65 -1.49
CA SER A 63 14.30 0.70 -1.90
C SER A 63 14.42 1.67 -0.72
N PHE A 64 13.89 1.32 0.45
CA PHE A 64 13.99 2.11 1.67
C PHE A 64 15.00 1.44 2.60
N GLU A 65 16.06 2.15 2.98
CA GLU A 65 17.07 1.61 3.90
C GLU A 65 16.41 1.19 5.23
N HIS A 66 16.55 -0.09 5.58
CA HIS A 66 16.03 -0.73 6.81
C HIS A 66 14.52 -0.96 6.89
N ASP A 67 13.79 -0.92 5.77
CA ASP A 67 12.37 -1.29 5.78
C ASP A 67 12.15 -2.75 5.36
N GLU A 68 11.36 -3.48 6.15
CA GLU A 68 10.89 -4.81 5.77
C GLU A 68 9.55 -4.71 5.04
N PRO A 69 9.25 -5.63 4.10
CA PRO A 69 7.96 -5.67 3.42
C PRO A 69 6.76 -5.67 4.38
N GLY A 70 6.90 -6.31 5.54
CA GLY A 70 5.87 -6.31 6.59
C GLY A 70 5.59 -4.93 7.16
N ASN A 71 6.59 -4.06 7.30
CA ASN A 71 6.41 -2.71 7.85
C ASN A 71 5.55 -1.82 6.95
N LEU A 72 5.68 -1.98 5.63
CA LEU A 72 4.80 -1.29 4.68
C LEU A 72 3.32 -1.65 4.89
N LEU A 73 3.04 -2.91 5.23
CA LEU A 73 1.68 -3.38 5.50
C LEU A 73 1.21 -2.97 6.91
N ASN A 74 2.09 -3.04 7.91
CA ASN A 74 1.77 -2.74 9.32
C ASN A 74 1.40 -1.27 9.54
N GLU A 75 1.88 -0.36 8.69
CA GLU A 75 1.50 1.06 8.72
C GLU A 75 0.11 1.33 8.11
N THR A 76 -0.56 0.32 7.56
CA THR A 76 -1.93 0.46 7.03
C THR A 76 -2.91 0.74 8.18
N PRO A 77 -3.75 1.78 8.10
CA PRO A 77 -4.69 2.11 9.16
C PRO A 77 -5.64 0.95 9.49
N HIS A 78 -5.87 0.71 10.79
CA HIS A 78 -6.65 -0.44 11.26
C HIS A 78 -8.08 -0.41 10.73
N GLU A 79 -8.67 0.78 10.58
CA GLU A 79 -10.02 0.96 10.02
C GLU A 79 -10.15 0.44 8.57
N VAL A 80 -9.07 0.48 7.78
CA VAL A 80 -9.07 -0.07 6.41
C VAL A 80 -9.15 -1.59 6.48
N TYR A 81 -8.37 -2.20 7.37
CA TYR A 81 -8.40 -3.65 7.59
C TYR A 81 -9.77 -4.10 8.13
N GLU A 82 -10.33 -3.41 9.12
CA GLU A 82 -11.64 -3.77 9.68
C GLU A 82 -12.76 -3.66 8.64
N ALA A 83 -12.72 -2.66 7.77
CA ALA A 83 -13.69 -2.52 6.67
C ALA A 83 -13.64 -3.71 5.68
N ILE A 84 -12.45 -4.30 5.46
CA ILE A 84 -12.28 -5.50 4.63
C ILE A 84 -12.66 -6.77 5.41
N ARG A 85 -12.26 -6.84 6.68
CA ARG A 85 -12.44 -8.00 7.56
C ARG A 85 -13.90 -8.25 7.92
N ALA A 86 -14.67 -7.20 8.23
CA ALA A 86 -16.05 -7.31 8.70
C ALA A 86 -16.95 -8.19 7.82
N PRO A 87 -17.08 -7.97 6.49
CA PRO A 87 -17.91 -8.83 5.64
C PRO A 87 -17.37 -10.26 5.48
N ILE A 88 -16.06 -10.47 5.61
CA ILE A 88 -15.45 -11.80 5.59
C ILE A 88 -15.80 -12.56 6.88
N GLN A 89 -15.72 -11.89 8.03
CA GLN A 89 -16.07 -12.48 9.33
C GLN A 89 -17.52 -12.93 9.36
N GLN A 90 -18.45 -12.13 8.82
CA GLN A 90 -19.85 -12.52 8.71
C GLN A 90 -20.02 -13.85 7.96
N ARG A 91 -19.32 -14.04 6.83
CA ARG A 91 -19.38 -15.29 6.05
C ARG A 91 -18.81 -16.50 6.81
N ILE A 92 -17.74 -16.28 7.57
CA ILE A 92 -17.15 -17.31 8.45
C ILE A 92 -18.15 -17.72 9.53
N ASP A 93 -18.88 -16.76 10.09
CA ASP A 93 -19.87 -17.04 11.14
C ASP A 93 -21.11 -17.74 10.57
N GLU A 94 -21.50 -17.42 9.33
CA GLU A 94 -22.55 -18.11 8.58
C GLU A 94 -22.15 -19.55 8.22
N SER A 95 -20.88 -19.82 7.87
CA SER A 95 -20.42 -21.17 7.49
C SER A 95 -20.31 -22.16 8.66
N LYS A 96 -20.39 -21.67 9.90
CA LYS A 96 -20.32 -22.48 11.13
C LYS A 96 -21.70 -22.88 11.67
N LYS A 97 -22.78 -22.37 11.07
CA LYS A 97 -24.17 -22.73 11.39
C LYS A 97 -24.62 -23.92 10.55
#